data_AF-A0AAV5DLH8-F1
#
_entry.id   AF-A0AAV5DLH8-F1
#
_cell.length_a   1.000
_cell.length_b   1.000
_cell.length_c   1.000
_cell.angle_alpha   90.00
_cell.angle_beta   90.00
_cell.angle_gamma   90.00
#
_symmetry.space_group_name_H-M   'P 1'
#
loop_
_entity.id
_entity.type
_entity.pdbx_description
1 polymer ?
#
loop_
_entity_poly.entity_id
_entity_poly.type
_entity_poly.pdbx_seq_one_letter_code
_entity_poly.pdbx_strand_id
1 'polypeptide(L)'
;MLFKMLEPAARVSVLLADTIDQGCAGCNVLLHDIDARTLATVIEYCNEHADEGSSGGNSEASEEALKEWDRKLIDGLSPDAVYDLIDAANFLHIKGLLDAACQKVADMRHGQGKDSGADVPDRKGSGVQVVL
;
A
#
# COMPACT_ATOMS: atom_id res chain seq x y z
N MET A 1 15.02 -8.72 2.87
CA MET A 1 15.30 -7.29 3.13
C MET A 1 14.41 -6.84 4.26
N LEU A 2 14.88 -5.99 5.20
CA LEU A 2 14.13 -5.58 6.39
C LEU A 2 13.76 -4.10 6.30
N PHE A 3 12.47 -3.80 6.44
CA PHE A 3 11.95 -2.44 6.50
C PHE A 3 11.48 -2.13 7.92
N LYS A 4 11.79 -0.93 8.39
CA LYS A 4 11.27 -0.42 9.67
C LYS A 4 10.12 0.53 9.39
N MET A 5 9.04 0.39 10.13
CA MET A 5 7.87 1.27 10.01
C MET A 5 7.55 1.86 11.37
N LEU A 6 7.14 3.14 11.41
CA LEU A 6 6.75 3.79 12.66
C LEU A 6 5.40 3.24 13.14
N GLU A 7 5.20 3.11 14.46
CA GLU A 7 3.94 2.67 15.06
C GLU A 7 2.69 3.40 14.50
N PRO A 8 2.65 4.75 14.41
CA PRO A 8 1.49 5.44 13.85
C PRO A 8 1.18 5.04 12.40
N ALA A 9 2.21 4.87 11.56
CA ALA A 9 2.06 4.39 10.19
C ALA A 9 1.60 2.93 10.15
N ALA A 10 2.15 2.09 11.02
CA ALA A 10 1.76 0.69 11.13
C ALA A 10 0.28 0.52 11.50
N ARG A 11 -0.27 1.40 12.33
CA ARG A 11 -1.68 1.36 12.72
C ARG A 11 -2.67 1.65 11.59
N VAL A 12 -2.21 2.15 10.44
CA VAL A 12 -3.03 2.25 9.21
C VAL A 12 -3.39 0.85 8.66
N SER A 13 -2.54 -0.14 8.94
CA SER A 13 -2.82 -1.55 8.66
C SER A 13 -3.54 -2.19 9.85
N VAL A 14 -4.68 -2.84 9.60
CA VAL A 14 -5.41 -3.56 10.64
C VAL A 14 -4.59 -4.73 11.18
N LEU A 15 -3.90 -5.48 10.31
CA LEU A 15 -3.05 -6.61 10.73
C LEU A 15 -1.93 -6.16 11.67
N LEU A 16 -1.26 -5.06 11.34
CA LEU A 16 -0.16 -4.54 12.15
C LEU A 16 -0.67 -3.87 13.43
N ALA A 17 -1.80 -3.16 13.38
CA ALA A 17 -2.46 -2.63 14.56
C ALA A 17 -2.78 -3.74 15.57
N ASP A 18 -3.41 -4.83 15.13
CA ASP A 18 -3.71 -5.99 15.98
C ASP A 18 -2.42 -6.60 16.57
N THR A 19 -1.33 -6.62 15.79
CA THR A 19 -0.02 -7.13 16.24
C THR A 19 0.57 -6.24 17.35
N ILE A 20 0.44 -4.92 17.21
CA ILE A 20 0.88 -3.94 18.22
C ILE A 20 0.02 -4.07 19.48
N ASP A 21 -1.30 -4.16 19.33
CA ASP A 21 -2.24 -4.22 20.45
C ASP A 21 -2.12 -5.55 21.24
N GLN A 22 -1.68 -6.62 20.58
CA GLN A 22 -1.29 -7.88 21.22
C GLN A 22 0.09 -7.83 21.91
N GLY A 23 0.79 -6.69 21.87
CA GLY A 23 2.08 -6.48 22.51
C GLY A 23 3.28 -7.05 21.73
N CYS A 24 3.12 -7.38 20.45
CA CYS A 24 4.21 -7.87 19.61
C CYS A 24 4.89 -6.78 18.77
N ALA A 25 5.36 -5.71 19.41
CA ALA A 25 6.09 -4.61 18.77
C ALA A 25 7.47 -5.01 18.16
N GLY A 26 7.82 -6.30 18.14
CA GLY A 26 9.02 -6.83 17.48
C GLY A 26 8.72 -8.02 16.54
N CYS A 27 7.45 -8.29 16.26
CA CYS A 27 7.05 -9.33 15.30
C CYS A 27 7.47 -8.90 13.89
N ASN A 28 8.30 -9.71 13.23
CA ASN A 28 8.58 -9.54 11.82
C ASN A 28 7.43 -10.14 11.01
N VAL A 29 6.77 -9.31 10.21
CA VAL A 29 5.76 -9.79 9.27
C VAL A 29 6.47 -10.15 7.96
N LEU A 30 6.35 -11.41 7.56
CA LEU A 30 6.89 -11.93 6.31
C LEU A 30 5.91 -11.66 5.18
N LEU A 31 6.39 -10.93 4.17
CA LEU A 31 5.67 -10.71 2.93
C LEU A 31 6.33 -11.59 1.86
N HIS A 32 5.58 -12.59 1.40
CA HIS A 32 5.99 -13.45 0.29
C HIS A 32 5.51 -12.81 -1.02
N ASP A 33 6.30 -12.98 -2.09
CA ASP A 33 5.98 -12.48 -3.45
C ASP A 33 5.87 -10.96 -3.65
N ILE A 34 6.07 -10.17 -2.59
CA ILE A 34 6.11 -8.71 -2.67
C ILE A 34 7.55 -8.23 -2.79
N ASP A 35 7.81 -7.34 -3.74
CA ASP A 35 9.13 -6.75 -3.92
C ASP A 35 9.37 -5.54 -3.01
N ALA A 36 10.64 -5.17 -2.83
CA ALA A 36 11.04 -4.08 -1.94
C ALA A 36 10.47 -2.71 -2.33
N ARG A 37 10.23 -2.46 -3.64
CA ARG A 37 9.64 -1.22 -4.13
C ARG A 37 8.17 -1.15 -3.76
N THR A 38 7.41 -2.23 -3.97
CA THR A 38 6.01 -2.29 -3.57
C THR A 38 5.87 -2.04 -2.07
N LEU A 39 6.72 -2.67 -1.25
CA LEU A 39 6.67 -2.43 0.19
C LEU A 39 7.02 -0.98 0.57
N ALA A 40 7.98 -0.35 -0.13
CA ALA A 40 8.29 1.06 0.09
C ALA A 40 7.07 1.95 -0.21
N THR A 41 6.33 1.68 -1.28
CA THR A 41 5.07 2.37 -1.60
C THR A 41 4.02 2.18 -0.51
N VAL A 42 3.85 0.97 0.03
CA VAL A 42 2.94 0.72 1.15
C VAL A 42 3.32 1.55 2.38
N ILE A 43 4.61 1.59 2.71
CA ILE A 43 5.10 2.36 3.86
C ILE A 43 4.88 3.86 3.65
N GLU A 44 5.13 4.36 2.44
CA GLU A 44 4.86 5.76 2.06
C GLU A 44 3.39 6.12 2.26
N TYR A 45 2.47 5.27 1.76
CA TYR A 45 1.03 5.41 1.97
C TYR A 45 0.66 5.46 3.47
N CYS A 46 1.17 4.51 4.25
CA CYS A 46 0.91 4.43 5.68
C CYS A 46 1.41 5.67 6.44
N ASN A 47 2.55 6.26 6.05
CA ASN A 47 3.05 7.47 6.69
C ASN A 47 2.15 8.67 6.41
N GLU A 48 1.73 8.87 5.16
CA GLU A 48 0.86 9.99 4.78
C GLU A 48 -0.49 9.91 5.50
N HIS A 49 -1.10 8.71 5.55
CA HIS A 49 -2.40 8.51 6.20
C HIS A 49 -2.34 8.56 7.73
N ALA A 50 -1.18 8.30 8.32
CA ALA A 50 -0.99 8.42 9.77
C ALA A 50 -0.80 9.88 10.24
N ASP A 51 -0.19 10.72 9.41
CA ASP A 51 0.03 12.15 9.74
C ASP A 51 -1.30 12.92 9.73
N GLU A 52 -2.14 12.69 8.72
CA GLU A 52 -3.48 13.29 8.63
C GLU A 52 -4.39 12.86 9.80
N GLY A 53 -4.30 11.60 10.22
CA GLY A 53 -5.00 11.10 11.41
C GLY A 53 -4.55 11.77 12.72
N SER A 54 -3.29 12.24 12.79
CA SER A 54 -2.74 12.95 13.95
C SER A 54 -3.02 14.47 13.93
N SER A 55 -3.15 15.07 12.75
CA SER A 55 -3.29 16.53 12.61
C SER A 55 -4.68 17.08 12.96
N GLY A 56 -5.64 16.23 13.37
CA GLY A 56 -6.97 16.66 13.82
C GLY A 56 -7.82 17.35 12.75
N GLY A 57 -7.34 17.32 11.49
CA GLY A 57 -7.96 17.94 10.33
C GLY A 57 -9.04 17.04 9.73
N ASN A 58 -10.08 16.69 10.48
CA ASN A 58 -11.21 15.91 9.97
C ASN A 58 -12.17 16.78 9.11
N SER A 59 -11.62 17.61 8.22
CA SER A 59 -12.41 18.38 7.26
C SER A 59 -12.57 17.59 5.97
N GLU A 60 -13.73 17.65 5.33
CA GLU A 60 -13.97 17.00 4.02
C GLU A 60 -12.91 17.38 2.97
N ALA A 61 -12.34 18.60 3.07
CA ALA A 61 -11.25 19.05 2.22
C ALA A 61 -9.93 18.28 2.40
N SER A 62 -9.62 17.78 3.60
CA SER A 62 -8.44 16.94 3.87
C SER A 62 -8.62 15.54 3.29
N GLU A 63 -9.83 14.98 3.43
CA GLU A 63 -10.14 13.65 2.90
C GLU A 63 -10.06 13.60 1.36
N GLU A 64 -10.58 14.63 0.68
CA GLU A 64 -10.49 14.74 -0.78
C GLU A 64 -9.04 14.96 -1.24
N ALA A 65 -8.23 15.72 -0.50
CA ALA A 65 -6.81 15.90 -0.78
C ALA A 65 -6.02 14.58 -0.63
N LEU A 66 -6.33 13.78 0.39
CA LEU A 66 -5.76 12.44 0.58
C LEU A 66 -6.13 11.49 -0.56
N LYS A 67 -7.41 11.43 -0.96
CA LYS A 67 -7.84 10.59 -2.08
C LYS A 67 -7.13 10.96 -3.38
N GLU A 68 -6.93 12.25 -3.62
CA GLU A 68 -6.20 12.75 -4.78
C GLU A 68 -4.69 12.39 -4.70
N TRP A 69 -4.10 12.46 -3.51
CA TRP A 69 -2.74 12.00 -3.28
C TRP A 69 -2.60 10.49 -3.49
N ASP A 70 -3.54 9.68 -2.97
CA ASP A 70 -3.60 8.23 -3.17
C ASP A 70 -3.63 7.87 -4.65
N ARG A 71 -4.47 8.57 -5.41
CA ARG A 71 -4.56 8.39 -6.86
C ARG A 71 -3.22 8.72 -7.53
N LYS A 72 -2.55 9.80 -7.15
CA LYS A 72 -1.24 10.18 -7.71
C LYS A 72 -0.14 9.18 -7.37
N LEU A 73 -0.12 8.68 -6.14
CA LEU A 73 0.83 7.66 -5.70
C LEU A 73 0.73 6.42 -6.59
N ILE A 74 -0.49 5.98 -6.87
CA ILE A 74 -0.77 4.76 -7.65
C ILE A 74 -0.66 5.00 -9.16
N ASP A 75 -0.97 6.22 -9.63
CA ASP A 75 -0.87 6.59 -11.05
C ASP A 75 0.55 6.49 -11.60
N GLY A 76 1.56 6.69 -10.74
CA GLY A 76 2.98 6.56 -11.09
C GLY A 76 3.49 5.12 -11.21
N LEU A 77 2.66 4.12 -10.89
CA LEU A 77 3.06 2.71 -10.87
C LEU A 77 2.76 2.01 -12.20
N SER A 78 3.60 1.02 -12.54
CA SER A 78 3.30 0.10 -13.66
C SER A 78 2.11 -0.80 -13.29
N PRO A 79 1.37 -1.35 -14.28
CA PRO A 79 0.28 -2.29 -14.02
C PRO A 79 0.73 -3.45 -13.11
N ASP A 80 1.92 -3.97 -13.40
CA ASP A 80 2.65 -4.94 -12.62
C ASP A 80 2.82 -4.57 -11.15
N ALA A 81 3.26 -3.34 -10.86
CA ALA A 81 3.45 -2.86 -9.50
C ALA A 81 2.10 -2.62 -8.80
N VAL A 82 1.05 -2.26 -9.53
CA VAL A 82 -0.31 -2.12 -8.98
C VAL A 82 -0.87 -3.47 -8.52
N TYR A 83 -0.61 -4.56 -9.25
CA TYR A 83 -1.01 -5.90 -8.81
C TYR A 83 -0.28 -6.35 -7.54
N ASP A 84 1.04 -6.16 -7.46
CA ASP A 84 1.79 -6.45 -6.23
C ASP A 84 1.30 -5.57 -5.06
N LEU A 85 0.95 -4.31 -5.33
CA LEU A 85 0.39 -3.40 -4.34
C LEU A 85 -0.98 -3.86 -3.84
N ILE A 86 -1.82 -4.42 -4.71
CA ILE A 86 -3.10 -5.03 -4.34
C ILE A 86 -2.86 -6.21 -3.40
N ASP A 87 -1.93 -7.11 -3.75
CA ASP A 87 -1.62 -8.27 -2.92
C ASP A 87 -1.05 -7.86 -1.55
N ALA A 88 -0.17 -6.85 -1.53
CA ALA A 88 0.39 -6.29 -0.30
C ALA A 88 -0.67 -5.60 0.58
N ALA A 89 -1.51 -4.75 -0.01
CA ALA A 89 -2.57 -4.05 0.68
C ALA A 89 -3.61 -5.04 1.24
N ASN A 90 -3.94 -6.08 0.47
CA ASN A 90 -4.83 -7.15 0.89
C ASN A 90 -4.22 -7.96 2.04
N PHE A 91 -2.93 -8.33 1.98
CA PHE A 91 -2.28 -9.05 3.09
C PHE A 91 -2.23 -8.22 4.37
N LEU A 92 -1.93 -6.92 4.26
CA LEU A 92 -1.83 -6.01 5.40
C LEU A 92 -3.20 -5.46 5.85
N HIS A 93 -4.29 -5.84 5.20
CA HIS A 93 -5.64 -5.32 5.47
C HIS A 93 -5.72 -3.78 5.43
N ILE A 94 -5.08 -3.14 4.46
CA ILE A 94 -5.11 -1.68 4.26
C ILE A 94 -6.20 -1.35 3.24
N LYS A 95 -7.43 -1.12 3.73
CA LYS A 95 -8.61 -0.95 2.87
C LYS A 95 -8.48 0.23 1.89
N GLY A 96 -8.01 1.39 2.34
CA GLY A 96 -7.91 2.58 1.49
C GLY A 96 -6.95 2.40 0.30
N LEU A 97 -5.78 1.81 0.56
CA LEU A 97 -4.79 1.49 -0.48
C LEU A 97 -5.32 0.44 -1.46
N LEU A 98 -6.00 -0.60 -0.95
CA LEU A 98 -6.61 -1.63 -1.78
C LEU A 98 -7.69 -1.05 -2.70
N ASP A 99 -8.58 -0.22 -2.16
CA ASP A 99 -9.65 0.42 -2.93
C ASP A 99 -9.06 1.33 -4.03
N ALA A 100 -8.06 2.15 -3.71
CA ALA A 100 -7.42 3.04 -4.66
C ALA A 100 -6.68 2.27 -5.77
N ALA A 101 -6.01 1.16 -5.44
CA ALA A 101 -5.32 0.31 -6.41
C ALA A 101 -6.31 -0.45 -7.31
N CYS A 102 -7.42 -0.96 -6.75
CA CYS A 102 -8.50 -1.57 -7.52
C CYS A 102 -9.14 -0.58 -8.49
N GLN A 103 -9.35 0.67 -8.04
CA GLN A 103 -9.89 1.73 -8.89
C GLN A 103 -8.97 2.01 -10.08
N LYS A 104 -7.64 2.07 -9.86
CA LYS A 104 -6.68 2.22 -10.96
C LYS A 104 -6.81 1.10 -12.00
N VAL A 105 -6.93 -0.15 -11.56
CA VAL A 105 -7.12 -1.30 -12.48
C VAL A 105 -8.45 -1.19 -13.24
N ALA A 106 -9.51 -0.71 -12.59
CA ALA A 106 -10.80 -0.45 -13.25
C ALA A 106 -10.67 0.65 -14.32
N ASP A 107 -9.96 1.74 -14.01
CA ASP A 107 -9.71 2.85 -14.92
C ASP A 107 -8.86 2.41 -16.13
N MET A 108 -7.87 1.53 -15.92
CA MET A 108 -7.10 0.90 -17.00
C MET A 108 -8.00 0.09 -17.95
N ARG A 109 -9.03 -0.58 -17.44
CA ARG A 109 -9.97 -1.37 -18.25
C ARG A 109 -11.01 -0.52 -18.98
N HIS A 110 -11.38 0.64 -18.45
CA HIS A 110 -12.48 1.45 -18.97
C HIS A 110 -12.04 2.59 -19.90
N GLY A 111 -10.76 2.95 -19.98
CA GLY A 111 -10.34 4.03 -20.88
C GLY A 111 -8.84 4.20 -21.05
N GLN A 112 -8.26 3.47 -22.01
CA GLN A 112 -7.34 4.02 -23.01
C GLN A 112 -7.10 2.95 -24.08
N GLY A 113 -7.75 3.10 -25.24
CA GLY A 113 -7.29 2.41 -26.44
C GLY A 113 -5.96 2.98 -26.86
N LYS A 114 -4.85 2.34 -26.44
CA LYS A 114 -3.58 2.21 -27.17
C LYS A 114 -2.84 0.98 -26.65
N ASP A 115 -2.87 -0.06 -27.48
CA ASP A 115 -1.89 -1.14 -27.63
C ASP A 115 -0.74 -1.21 -26.62
N SER A 116 -0.64 -2.32 -25.90
CA SER A 116 0.36 -3.37 -26.17
C SER A 116 0.24 -4.46 -25.11
N GLY A 117 0.13 -5.73 -25.54
CA GLY A 117 0.19 -6.87 -24.65
C GLY A 117 1.55 -6.92 -23.95
N ALA A 118 1.53 -6.95 -22.61
CA ALA A 118 2.70 -7.29 -21.82
C ALA A 118 2.52 -8.72 -21.29
N ASP A 119 3.42 -9.58 -21.77
CA ASP A 119 3.79 -10.87 -21.19
C ASP A 119 3.96 -10.70 -19.67
N VAL A 120 3.32 -11.56 -18.87
CA VAL A 120 3.47 -11.58 -17.40
C VAL A 120 4.82 -12.22 -17.10
N PRO A 121 5.84 -11.48 -16.64
CA PRO A 121 7.09 -12.10 -16.24
C PRO A 121 6.89 -12.87 -14.93
N ASP A 122 7.36 -14.11 -14.92
CA ASP A 122 7.47 -14.97 -13.75
C ASP A 122 8.34 -14.26 -12.69
N ARG A 123 7.70 -13.57 -11.73
CA ARG A 123 8.41 -12.81 -10.69
C ARG A 123 8.84 -13.73 -9.56
N LYS A 124 10.15 -13.84 -9.40
CA LYS A 124 10.78 -14.46 -8.24
C LYS A 124 10.67 -13.52 -7.05
N GLY A 125 9.66 -13.73 -6.20
CA GLY A 125 9.50 -13.04 -4.92
C GLY A 125 10.78 -13.12 -4.09
N SER A 126 11.33 -11.96 -3.72
CA SER A 126 12.44 -11.87 -2.77
C SER A 126 11.83 -11.60 -1.41
N GLY A 127 11.79 -12.57 -0.50
CA GLY A 127 11.20 -12.43 0.84
C GLY A 127 11.58 -11.11 1.53
N VAL A 128 10.61 -10.21 1.67
CA VAL A 128 10.76 -8.94 2.36
C VAL A 128 10.06 -9.03 3.71
N GLN A 129 10.61 -8.36 4.71
CA GLN A 129 10.09 -8.37 6.08
C GLN A 129 9.85 -6.92 6.53
N VAL A 130 8.73 -6.69 7.20
CA VAL A 130 8.48 -5.45 7.96
C VAL A 130 8.69 -5.74 9.44
N VAL A 131 9.40 -4.85 10.12
CA VAL A 131 9.47 -4.78 11.59
C VAL A 131 8.89 -3.46 12.07
N LEU A 132 8.17 -3.55 13.18
CA LEU A 132 7.51 -2.46 13.89
C LEU A 132 8.50 -1.75 14.85
#